data_AF-A0A915D5P0-F1
#
_entry.id   AF-A0A915D5P0-F1
#
_cell.length_a   1.000
_cell.length_b   1.000
_cell.length_c   1.000
_cell.angle_alpha   90.00
_cell.angle_beta   90.00
_cell.angle_gamma   90.00
#
_symmetry.space_group_name_H-M   'P 1'
#
loop_
_entity.id
_entity.type
_entity.pdbx_description
1 polymer ?
#
loop_
_entity_poly.entity_id
_entity_poly.type
_entity_poly.pdbx_seq_one_letter_code
_entity_poly.pdbx_strand_id
1 'polypeptide(L)'
;MQDNMGKGSYRSSEGKRLRVHIFHGPKNKREISAKRLSQYDMVITTYQTVSSELSEKFKIDEDFAALDSSTNSPFQKKVRNGGDIPAKKYVVSITSGSVLTKVIWERIILDEAHQIKNRLSLVSKSCCKLNAGARWCLTGIIFVLRYTTNYGFVFTHSISKVTPFGEEKVWKESIMSASKSNADRLNCLVKGLLLRRTKNQICEVTNKPIVDLKPRLYELIELTLQEPEDRCYQVMFDASRQKVRDLLKNQEDVANYGFLDQNKKNKQVERVKNPF
;
A
#
# COMPACT_ATOMS: atom_id res chain seq x y z
N MET A 1 -9.77 3.25 17.12
CA MET A 1 -10.18 1.99 16.47
C MET A 1 -9.45 0.74 17.00
N GLN A 2 -8.43 0.86 17.86
CA GLN A 2 -7.66 -0.28 18.38
C GLN A 2 -8.38 -1.10 19.48
N ASP A 3 -9.46 -0.59 20.09
CA ASP A 3 -10.06 -1.19 21.29
C ASP A 3 -11.17 -2.24 21.07
N ASN A 4 -11.67 -2.42 19.84
CA ASN A 4 -12.87 -3.26 19.63
C ASN A 4 -12.58 -4.73 19.27
N MET A 5 -11.35 -5.11 18.91
CA MET A 5 -11.02 -6.51 18.59
C MET A 5 -10.62 -7.35 19.82
N GLY A 6 -10.37 -6.75 20.97
CA GLY A 6 -9.94 -7.47 22.18
C GLY A 6 -11.05 -8.15 22.99
N LYS A 7 -12.33 -7.83 22.73
CA LYS A 7 -13.47 -8.22 23.59
C LYS A 7 -14.45 -9.22 22.96
N GLY A 8 -14.18 -9.71 21.75
CA GLY A 8 -15.05 -10.66 21.05
C GLY A 8 -14.80 -12.12 21.48
N SER A 9 -15.84 -12.84 21.91
CA SER A 9 -15.79 -14.31 21.99
C SER A 9 -15.96 -14.89 20.59
N TYR A 10 -14.86 -15.16 19.89
CA TYR A 10 -14.86 -15.72 18.55
C TYR A 10 -15.29 -17.21 18.58
N ARG A 11 -16.49 -17.53 18.09
CA ARG A 11 -17.01 -18.90 17.95
C ARG A 11 -16.96 -19.34 16.48
N SER A 12 -16.60 -20.59 16.22
CA SER A 12 -16.78 -21.20 14.90
C SER A 12 -18.25 -21.56 14.66
N SER A 13 -18.62 -21.85 13.40
CA SER A 13 -19.95 -22.34 13.02
C SER A 13 -20.35 -23.64 13.72
N GLU A 14 -19.39 -24.40 14.25
CA GLU A 14 -19.59 -25.65 15.00
C GLU A 14 -19.64 -25.45 16.53
N GLY A 15 -19.71 -24.20 17.01
CA GLY A 15 -19.80 -23.89 18.44
C GLY A 15 -18.48 -24.04 19.21
N LYS A 16 -17.39 -24.46 18.55
CA LYS A 16 -16.05 -24.53 19.14
C LYS A 16 -15.47 -23.11 19.28
N ARG A 17 -14.88 -22.81 20.44
CA ARG A 17 -14.19 -21.53 20.66
C ARG A 17 -12.89 -21.49 19.85
N LEU A 18 -12.72 -20.43 19.06
CA LEU A 18 -11.47 -20.18 18.33
C LEU A 18 -10.39 -19.73 19.30
N ARG A 19 -9.20 -20.31 19.19
CA ARG A 19 -8.02 -19.90 19.95
C ARG A 19 -7.37 -18.74 19.21
N VAL A 20 -7.54 -17.54 19.75
CA VAL A 20 -7.02 -16.30 19.16
C VAL A 20 -5.82 -15.82 19.96
N HIS A 21 -4.75 -15.44 19.26
CA HIS A 21 -3.58 -14.80 19.86
C HIS A 21 -3.41 -13.38 19.31
N ILE A 22 -3.19 -12.41 20.20
CA ILE A 22 -2.90 -11.03 19.83
C ILE A 22 -1.39 -10.84 19.86
N PHE A 23 -0.78 -10.77 18.68
CA PHE A 23 0.64 -10.51 18.50
C PHE A 23 0.87 -8.99 18.39
N HIS A 24 0.95 -8.32 19.54
CA HIS A 24 1.13 -6.87 19.64
C HIS A 24 1.86 -6.48 20.93
N GLY A 25 2.22 -5.20 21.09
CA GLY A 25 2.96 -4.68 22.25
C GLY A 25 4.47 -4.73 22.06
N PRO A 26 5.30 -4.36 23.05
CA PRO A 26 6.76 -4.31 22.94
C PRO A 26 7.40 -5.70 22.70
N LYS A 27 8.63 -5.74 22.15
CA LYS A 27 9.30 -6.98 21.68
C LYS A 27 9.37 -8.08 22.76
N ASN A 28 9.67 -7.71 24.00
CA ASN A 28 9.70 -8.63 25.16
C ASN A 28 8.33 -9.29 25.45
N LYS A 29 7.22 -8.61 25.20
CA LYS A 29 5.86 -9.17 25.36
C LYS A 29 5.41 -10.00 24.16
N ARG A 30 6.18 -10.01 23.07
CA ARG A 30 5.92 -10.77 21.84
C ARG A 30 6.81 -12.00 21.69
N GLU A 31 7.58 -12.34 22.72
CA GLU A 31 8.42 -13.53 22.70
C GLU A 31 7.56 -14.80 22.73
N ILE A 32 7.48 -15.45 21.57
CA ILE A 32 6.74 -16.70 21.38
C ILE A 32 7.44 -17.55 20.33
N SER A 33 7.51 -18.86 20.54
CA SER A 33 8.09 -19.76 19.54
C SER A 33 7.16 -19.91 18.35
N ALA A 34 7.73 -20.13 17.15
CA ALA A 34 6.93 -20.35 15.94
C ALA A 34 5.98 -21.55 16.09
N LYS A 35 6.45 -22.61 16.76
CA LYS A 35 5.65 -23.81 17.08
C LYS A 35 4.45 -23.50 17.99
N ARG A 36 4.62 -22.60 18.96
CA ARG A 36 3.51 -22.19 19.84
C ARG A 36 2.55 -21.25 19.12
N LEU A 37 3.08 -20.33 18.31
CA LEU A 37 2.27 -19.40 17.51
C LEU A 37 1.40 -20.15 16.49
N SER A 38 1.93 -21.19 15.84
CA SER A 38 1.18 -22.00 14.87
C SER A 38 0.09 -22.89 15.48
N GLN A 39 0.01 -22.98 16.81
CA GLN A 39 -1.06 -23.73 17.48
C GLN A 39 -2.35 -22.92 17.60
N TYR A 40 -2.32 -21.60 17.40
CA TYR A 40 -3.52 -20.77 17.44
C TYR A 40 -4.29 -20.86 16.12
N ASP A 41 -5.60 -20.74 16.20
CA ASP A 41 -6.47 -20.77 15.03
C ASP A 41 -6.47 -19.40 14.32
N MET A 42 -6.22 -18.32 15.07
CA MET A 42 -6.10 -16.96 14.53
C MET A 42 -5.02 -16.17 15.27
N VAL A 43 -4.23 -15.40 14.53
CA VAL A 43 -3.26 -14.44 15.07
C VAL A 43 -3.60 -13.05 14.55
N ILE A 44 -3.84 -12.11 15.46
CA ILE A 44 -4.15 -10.72 15.14
C ILE A 44 -2.93 -9.85 15.45
N THR A 45 -2.54 -9.00 14.50
CA THR A 45 -1.40 -8.09 14.65
C THR A 45 -1.64 -6.79 13.90
N THR A 46 -0.70 -5.85 14.00
CA THR A 46 -0.76 -4.55 13.30
C THR A 46 0.32 -4.44 12.24
N TYR A 47 0.07 -3.62 11.22
CA TYR A 47 1.04 -3.32 10.16
C TYR A 47 2.40 -2.87 10.71
N GLN A 48 2.41 -1.96 11.70
CA GLN A 48 3.63 -1.50 12.35
C GLN A 48 4.36 -2.62 13.08
N THR A 49 3.63 -3.54 13.72
CA THR A 49 4.25 -4.69 14.39
C THR A 49 4.96 -5.58 13.39
N VAL A 50 4.28 -5.95 12.29
CA VAL A 50 4.87 -6.74 11.19
C VAL A 50 6.09 -6.04 10.60
N SER A 51 6.01 -4.72 10.39
CA SER A 51 7.12 -3.92 9.88
C SER A 51 8.31 -3.90 10.84
N SER A 52 8.08 -3.75 12.15
CA SER A 52 9.14 -3.73 13.16
C SER A 52 9.83 -5.08 13.34
N GLU A 53 9.08 -6.17 13.15
CA GLU A 53 9.61 -7.54 13.22
C GLU A 53 10.52 -7.90 12.05
N LEU A 54 10.37 -7.21 10.92
CA LEU A 54 11.05 -7.52 9.67
C LEU A 54 12.04 -6.43 9.23
N SER A 55 12.12 -5.30 9.94
CA SER A 55 12.93 -4.14 9.58
C SER A 55 14.43 -4.44 9.49
N GLU A 56 14.97 -5.23 10.42
CA GLU A 56 16.39 -5.59 10.44
C GLU A 56 16.79 -6.45 9.24
N LYS A 57 15.85 -7.21 8.68
CA LYS A 57 16.13 -8.13 7.57
C LYS A 57 16.23 -7.42 6.23
N PHE A 58 15.43 -6.38 5.99
CA PHE A 58 15.52 -5.63 4.74
C PHE A 58 16.84 -4.87 4.62
N LYS A 59 17.43 -4.45 5.74
CA LYS A 59 18.79 -3.87 5.75
C LYS A 59 19.84 -4.89 5.31
N ILE A 60 19.76 -6.12 5.84
CA ILE A 60 20.68 -7.20 5.48
C ILE A 60 20.52 -7.62 4.00
N ASP A 61 19.28 -7.80 3.52
CA ASP A 61 19.03 -8.16 2.12
C ASP A 61 19.54 -7.07 1.15
N GLU A 62 19.39 -5.77 1.50
CA GLU A 62 19.89 -4.64 0.70
C GLU A 62 21.44 -4.55 0.74
N ASP A 63 22.06 -4.75 1.90
CA ASP A 63 23.53 -4.76 2.05
C ASP A 63 24.16 -5.92 1.26
N PHE A 64 23.53 -7.12 1.27
CA PHE A 64 24.01 -8.29 0.52
C PHE A 64 23.83 -8.13 -1.00
N ALA A 65 22.71 -7.54 -1.43
CA ALA A 65 22.46 -7.25 -2.85
C ALA A 65 23.44 -6.19 -3.41
N ALA A 66 23.84 -5.22 -2.58
CA ALA A 66 24.87 -4.25 -2.96
C ALA A 66 26.25 -4.91 -3.15
N LEU A 67 26.59 -5.89 -2.30
CA LEU A 67 27.83 -6.67 -2.43
C LEU A 67 27.85 -7.55 -3.70
N ASP A 68 26.76 -8.24 -4.01
CA ASP A 68 26.66 -9.16 -5.16
C ASP A 68 26.69 -8.43 -6.52
N SER A 69 26.30 -7.14 -6.54
CA SER A 69 26.36 -6.30 -7.76
C SER A 69 27.80 -5.97 -8.22
N SER A 70 28.82 -6.31 -7.43
CA SER A 70 30.22 -5.97 -7.69
C SER A 70 31.13 -7.12 -8.13
N THR A 71 30.65 -8.37 -8.22
CA THR A 71 31.52 -9.50 -8.61
C THR A 71 30.79 -10.55 -9.45
N ASN A 72 31.06 -10.54 -10.76
CA ASN A 72 30.83 -11.68 -11.65
C ASN A 72 31.92 -12.74 -11.39
N SER A 73 31.56 -13.95 -10.91
CA SER A 73 32.22 -15.26 -11.13
C SER A 73 32.18 -16.18 -9.89
N PRO A 74 31.97 -17.52 -10.04
CA PRO A 74 31.59 -18.40 -8.94
C PRO A 74 32.79 -18.98 -8.18
N PHE A 75 32.70 -18.88 -6.85
CA PHE A 75 33.15 -19.88 -5.87
C PHE A 75 34.51 -20.58 -6.09
N GLN A 76 35.60 -20.02 -5.56
CA GLN A 76 36.68 -20.81 -4.96
C GLN A 76 37.20 -20.15 -3.68
N LYS A 77 36.94 -20.81 -2.54
CA LYS A 77 37.48 -20.51 -1.21
C LYS A 77 39.00 -20.69 -1.24
N LYS A 78 39.77 -19.62 -1.03
CA LYS A 78 41.19 -19.70 -0.64
C LYS A 78 41.36 -19.03 0.72
N VAL A 79 41.56 -19.85 1.74
CA VAL A 79 41.98 -19.41 3.07
C VAL A 79 43.40 -18.87 2.94
N ARG A 80 43.61 -17.59 3.27
CA ARG A 80 44.92 -17.03 3.57
C ARG A 80 44.81 -16.18 4.83
N ASN A 81 45.60 -16.54 5.83
CA ASN A 81 45.74 -15.88 7.12
C ASN A 81 46.53 -14.57 7.00
N GLY A 82 46.18 -13.58 7.83
CA GLY A 82 47.06 -12.49 8.24
C GLY A 82 46.47 -11.09 8.09
N GLY A 83 46.23 -10.41 9.22
CA GLY A 83 46.01 -8.96 9.28
C GLY A 83 44.82 -8.55 10.14
N ASP A 84 45.11 -8.06 11.36
CA ASP A 84 44.14 -7.55 12.34
C ASP A 84 43.36 -6.35 11.81
N ILE A 85 42.17 -6.63 11.28
CA ILE A 85 41.06 -5.68 11.18
C ILE A 85 39.96 -6.32 12.01
N PRO A 86 39.25 -5.60 12.90
CA PRO A 86 38.09 -6.18 13.58
C PRO A 86 37.02 -6.36 12.50
N ALA A 87 37.07 -7.49 11.80
CA ALA A 87 35.98 -7.99 11.01
C ALA A 87 34.81 -8.06 11.98
N LYS A 88 33.86 -7.13 11.86
CA LYS A 88 32.55 -7.26 12.47
C LYS A 88 32.08 -8.64 12.07
N LYS A 89 32.17 -9.60 13.01
CA LYS A 89 31.60 -10.92 12.87
C LYS A 89 30.09 -10.68 12.78
N TYR A 90 29.60 -10.42 11.58
CA TYR A 90 28.24 -10.75 11.22
C TYR A 90 28.20 -12.28 11.27
N VAL A 91 28.06 -12.81 12.49
CA VAL A 91 27.52 -14.15 12.67
C VAL A 91 26.10 -14.02 12.15
N VAL A 92 25.93 -14.22 10.85
CA VAL A 92 24.63 -14.44 10.24
C VAL A 92 24.15 -15.73 10.90
N SER A 93 23.41 -15.58 12.01
CA SER A 93 22.63 -16.69 12.54
C SER A 93 21.67 -17.04 11.40
N ILE A 94 21.92 -18.19 10.78
CA ILE A 94 21.09 -18.78 9.74
C ILE A 94 19.66 -19.07 10.29
N THR A 95 19.46 -18.89 11.61
CA THR A 95 18.21 -19.04 12.37
C THR A 95 17.45 -17.72 12.61
N SER A 96 17.89 -16.58 12.05
CA SER A 96 17.42 -15.21 12.37
C SER A 96 16.10 -14.79 11.68
N GLY A 97 15.14 -15.70 11.56
CA GLY A 97 13.80 -15.36 11.11
C GLY A 97 12.94 -14.83 12.26
N SER A 98 12.28 -13.66 12.11
CA SER A 98 11.09 -13.32 12.90
C SER A 98 10.12 -14.50 12.92
N VAL A 99 9.47 -14.69 14.06
CA VAL A 99 8.53 -15.77 14.33
C VAL A 99 7.44 -15.83 13.25
N LEU A 100 6.98 -14.65 12.79
CA LEU A 100 5.94 -14.53 11.77
C LEU A 100 6.34 -15.11 10.40
N THR A 101 7.63 -15.08 10.05
CA THR A 101 8.14 -15.65 8.78
C THR A 101 8.45 -17.14 8.86
N LYS A 102 8.59 -17.68 10.08
CA LYS A 102 8.84 -19.11 10.32
C LYS A 102 7.55 -19.94 10.24
N VAL A 103 6.39 -19.28 10.40
CA VAL A 103 5.07 -19.90 10.23
C VAL A 103 4.63 -19.77 8.77
N ILE A 104 4.17 -20.88 8.19
CA ILE A 104 3.46 -20.88 6.92
C ILE A 104 1.98 -20.71 7.25
N TRP A 105 1.41 -19.57 6.89
CA TRP A 105 0.03 -19.24 7.18
C TRP A 105 -0.91 -19.86 6.14
N GLU A 106 -2.03 -20.42 6.59
CA GLU A 106 -3.07 -20.84 5.64
C GLU A 106 -3.65 -19.62 4.90
N ARG A 107 -3.96 -18.57 5.68
CA ARG A 107 -4.53 -17.33 5.16
C ARG A 107 -3.94 -16.11 5.85
N ILE A 108 -3.60 -15.09 5.07
CA ILE A 108 -3.35 -13.73 5.58
C ILE A 108 -4.49 -12.82 5.14
N ILE A 109 -5.07 -12.08 6.08
CA ILE A 109 -6.12 -11.09 5.82
C ILE A 109 -5.57 -9.72 6.15
N LEU A 110 -5.54 -8.84 5.16
CA LEU A 110 -5.08 -7.46 5.27
C LEU A 110 -6.31 -6.55 5.32
N ASP A 111 -6.63 -6.05 6.52
CA ASP A 111 -7.70 -5.09 6.70
C ASP A 111 -7.22 -3.66 6.41
N GLU A 112 -8.06 -2.85 5.78
CA GLU A 112 -7.69 -1.57 5.21
C GLU A 112 -6.42 -1.63 4.34
N ALA A 113 -6.40 -2.57 3.39
CA ALA A 113 -5.23 -2.87 2.55
C ALA A 113 -4.68 -1.68 1.75
N HIS A 114 -5.42 -0.56 1.66
CA HIS A 114 -4.90 0.70 1.12
C HIS A 114 -3.67 1.24 1.91
N GLN A 115 -3.41 0.75 3.13
CA GLN A 115 -2.21 1.07 3.91
C GLN A 115 -0.91 0.59 3.26
N ILE A 116 -0.93 -0.54 2.53
CA ILE A 116 0.27 -1.09 1.88
C ILE A 116 0.41 -0.64 0.43
N LYS A 117 -0.30 0.42 0.01
CA LYS A 117 -0.34 0.89 -1.38
C LYS A 117 1.06 1.21 -1.95
N ASN A 118 1.97 1.72 -1.12
CA ASN A 118 3.33 2.02 -1.57
C ASN A 118 4.24 0.80 -1.43
N ARG A 119 4.65 0.21 -2.57
CA ARG A 119 5.56 -0.94 -2.63
C ARG A 119 6.88 -0.72 -1.90
N LEU A 120 7.42 0.48 -2.02
CA LEU A 120 8.74 0.81 -1.47
C LEU A 120 8.69 0.94 0.05
N SER A 121 7.50 1.09 0.62
CA SER A 121 7.33 1.17 2.07
C SER A 121 7.77 -0.13 2.74
N LEU A 122 8.45 0.01 3.87
CA LEU A 122 8.85 -1.12 4.70
C LEU A 122 7.66 -1.98 5.12
N VAL A 123 6.51 -1.36 5.39
CA VAL A 123 5.27 -2.06 5.74
C VAL A 123 4.82 -2.96 4.60
N SER A 124 4.75 -2.45 3.36
CA SER A 124 4.38 -3.27 2.19
C SER A 124 5.36 -4.42 1.98
N LYS A 125 6.67 -4.14 1.98
CA LYS A 125 7.71 -5.17 1.84
C LYS A 125 7.56 -6.25 2.93
N SER A 126 7.34 -5.83 4.17
CA SER A 126 7.20 -6.73 5.33
C SER A 126 5.97 -7.63 5.22
N CYS A 127 4.82 -7.09 4.83
CA CYS A 127 3.61 -7.88 4.59
C CYS A 127 3.78 -8.88 3.43
N CYS A 128 4.48 -8.49 2.36
CA CYS A 128 4.77 -9.38 1.22
C CYS A 128 5.69 -10.55 1.58
N LYS A 129 6.61 -10.35 2.54
CA LYS A 129 7.59 -11.38 2.94
C LYS A 129 6.96 -12.52 3.76
N LEU A 130 5.75 -12.32 4.30
CA LEU A 130 5.05 -13.37 5.05
C LEU A 130 4.58 -14.49 4.10
N ASN A 131 4.80 -15.74 4.51
CA ASN A 131 4.43 -16.92 3.73
C ASN A 131 2.98 -17.30 3.99
N ALA A 132 2.15 -17.31 2.94
CA ALA A 132 0.77 -17.76 3.04
C ALA A 132 0.29 -18.49 1.79
N GLY A 133 -0.62 -19.46 1.99
CA GLY A 133 -1.34 -20.18 0.93
C GLY A 133 -2.36 -19.27 0.23
N ALA A 134 -3.25 -18.65 0.99
CA ALA A 134 -4.21 -17.67 0.50
C ALA A 134 -3.97 -16.28 1.12
N ARG A 135 -4.31 -15.22 0.39
CA ARG A 135 -4.31 -13.87 0.95
C ARG A 135 -5.53 -13.09 0.51
N TRP A 136 -6.12 -12.36 1.44
CA TRP A 136 -7.28 -11.51 1.20
C TRP A 136 -6.95 -10.08 1.60
N CYS A 137 -7.36 -9.12 0.77
CA CYS A 137 -7.26 -7.71 1.07
C CYS A 137 -8.66 -7.13 1.17
N LEU A 138 -8.96 -6.56 2.34
CA LEU A 138 -10.21 -5.88 2.63
C LEU A 138 -9.93 -4.37 2.59
N THR A 139 -10.68 -3.63 1.80
CA THR A 139 -10.55 -2.16 1.73
C THR A 139 -11.86 -1.56 1.24
N GLY A 140 -12.32 -0.49 1.89
CA GLY A 140 -13.47 0.27 1.41
C GLY A 140 -13.16 1.11 0.16
N ILE A 141 -11.88 1.42 -0.07
CA ILE A 141 -11.44 2.37 -1.11
C ILE A 141 -10.85 1.60 -2.29
N ILE A 142 -11.71 1.31 -3.26
CA ILE A 142 -11.33 0.59 -4.50
C ILE A 142 -10.77 1.54 -5.57
N PHE A 143 -11.03 2.85 -5.44
CA PHE A 143 -10.57 3.88 -6.39
C PHE A 143 -9.04 3.83 -6.62
N VAL A 144 -8.29 3.50 -5.58
CA VAL A 144 -6.83 3.33 -5.60
C VAL A 144 -6.40 2.27 -6.62
N LEU A 145 -7.14 1.17 -6.80
CA LEU A 145 -6.72 0.10 -7.73
C LEU A 145 -6.90 0.47 -9.22
N ARG A 146 -7.85 1.36 -9.55
CA ARG A 146 -8.23 1.62 -10.95
C ARG A 146 -7.40 2.70 -11.63
N TYR A 147 -6.93 3.71 -10.88
CA TYR A 147 -6.31 4.91 -11.46
C TYR A 147 -4.82 5.01 -11.27
N THR A 148 -4.21 4.13 -10.48
CA THR A 148 -2.78 4.19 -10.22
C THR A 148 -2.21 2.83 -10.55
N THR A 149 -1.63 2.77 -11.74
CA THR A 149 -0.96 1.63 -12.36
C THR A 149 0.06 0.93 -11.44
N ASN A 150 0.63 1.65 -10.47
CA ASN A 150 1.54 1.12 -9.45
C ASN A 150 0.84 0.38 -8.29
N TYR A 151 -0.42 0.70 -7.97
CA TYR A 151 -1.15 0.07 -6.87
C TYR A 151 -1.65 -1.34 -7.21
N GLY A 152 -1.99 -1.58 -8.49
CA GLY A 152 -2.37 -2.91 -8.96
C GLY A 152 -1.26 -3.94 -8.79
N PHE A 153 0.01 -3.55 -8.97
CA PHE A 153 1.15 -4.45 -8.80
C PHE A 153 1.36 -4.86 -7.35
N VAL A 154 1.23 -3.93 -6.39
CA VAL A 154 1.33 -4.30 -4.98
C VAL A 154 0.19 -5.23 -4.59
N PHE A 155 -1.01 -5.01 -5.13
CA PHE A 155 -2.14 -5.90 -4.90
C PHE A 155 -1.88 -7.29 -5.51
N THR A 156 -1.45 -7.42 -6.77
CA THR A 156 -1.20 -8.72 -7.42
C THR A 156 0.00 -9.47 -6.84
N HIS A 157 1.09 -8.75 -6.55
CA HIS A 157 2.30 -9.31 -5.94
C HIS A 157 2.07 -9.67 -4.46
N SER A 158 1.39 -8.82 -3.68
CA SER A 158 1.14 -9.08 -2.26
C SER A 158 0.09 -10.15 -2.05
N ILE A 159 -0.92 -10.28 -2.93
CA ILE A 159 -2.10 -11.12 -2.65
C ILE A 159 -1.95 -12.51 -3.25
N SER A 160 -1.36 -12.64 -4.43
CA SER A 160 -1.70 -13.85 -5.19
C SER A 160 -0.58 -14.49 -5.97
N LYS A 161 0.63 -13.90 -6.03
CA LYS A 161 1.73 -14.44 -6.86
C LYS A 161 1.20 -14.95 -8.22
N VAL A 162 0.22 -14.24 -8.83
CA VAL A 162 -0.44 -14.73 -10.05
C VAL A 162 0.59 -14.67 -11.15
N THR A 163 1.10 -15.81 -11.57
CA THR A 163 1.94 -15.88 -12.75
C THR A 163 1.08 -15.56 -13.98
N PRO A 164 1.49 -14.65 -14.89
CA PRO A 164 2.78 -13.95 -14.94
C PRO A 164 2.78 -12.54 -14.32
N PHE A 165 1.64 -12.04 -13.84
CA PHE A 165 1.47 -10.68 -13.30
C PHE A 165 2.13 -10.42 -11.93
N GLY A 166 2.77 -11.43 -11.35
CA GLY A 166 3.65 -11.30 -10.19
C GLY A 166 5.00 -10.66 -10.54
N GLU A 167 5.39 -10.63 -11.81
CA GLU A 167 6.64 -10.01 -12.25
C GLU A 167 6.45 -8.55 -12.65
N GLU A 168 7.33 -7.68 -12.14
CA GLU A 168 7.23 -6.24 -12.38
C GLU A 168 7.41 -5.87 -13.85
N LYS A 169 8.31 -6.55 -14.55
CA LYS A 169 8.57 -6.33 -15.98
C LYS A 169 7.30 -6.61 -16.79
N VAL A 170 6.69 -7.79 -16.57
CA VAL A 170 5.44 -8.19 -17.22
C VAL A 170 4.30 -7.21 -16.89
N TRP A 171 4.19 -6.77 -15.63
CA TRP A 171 3.18 -5.79 -15.22
C TRP A 171 3.35 -4.46 -15.96
N LYS A 172 4.57 -3.92 -16.01
CA LYS A 172 4.88 -2.67 -16.72
C LYS A 172 4.53 -2.76 -18.20
N GLU A 173 4.96 -3.83 -18.85
CA GLU A 173 4.75 -4.05 -20.28
C GLU A 173 3.28 -4.30 -20.63
N SER A 174 2.59 -5.12 -19.82
CA SER A 174 1.24 -5.62 -20.14
C SER A 174 0.10 -4.74 -19.62
N ILE A 175 0.35 -3.90 -18.61
CA ILE A 175 -0.69 -3.10 -17.92
C ILE A 175 -0.38 -1.61 -17.94
N MET A 176 0.89 -1.20 -17.73
CA MET A 176 1.22 0.23 -17.57
C MET A 176 1.40 0.98 -18.90
N SER A 177 1.71 0.26 -19.99
CA SER A 177 1.80 0.89 -21.31
C SER A 177 0.42 1.40 -21.77
N ALA A 178 0.38 2.63 -22.28
CA ALA A 178 -0.84 3.32 -22.67
C ALA A 178 -1.42 2.73 -23.97
N SER A 179 -2.18 1.64 -23.84
CA SER A 179 -2.91 0.99 -24.92
C SER A 179 -4.30 0.58 -24.45
N LYS A 180 -5.30 0.70 -25.33
CA LYS A 180 -6.67 0.25 -25.07
C LYS A 180 -6.70 -1.23 -24.66
N SER A 181 -5.88 -2.06 -25.31
CA SER A 181 -5.74 -3.49 -25.00
C SER A 181 -5.29 -3.73 -23.55
N ASN A 182 -4.38 -2.91 -23.05
CA ASN A 182 -3.86 -3.03 -21.68
C ASN A 182 -4.90 -2.61 -20.63
N ALA A 183 -5.73 -1.60 -20.93
CA ALA A 183 -6.86 -1.22 -20.09
C ALA A 183 -7.90 -2.36 -20.00
N ASP A 184 -8.16 -3.05 -21.11
CA ASP A 184 -9.08 -4.20 -21.14
C ASP A 184 -8.54 -5.39 -20.36
N ARG A 185 -7.23 -5.68 -20.45
CA ARG A 185 -6.54 -6.69 -19.63
C ARG A 185 -6.64 -6.37 -18.14
N LEU A 186 -6.40 -5.12 -17.75
CA LEU A 186 -6.56 -4.68 -16.36
C LEU A 186 -8.01 -4.86 -15.89
N ASN A 187 -8.99 -4.47 -16.70
CA ASN A 187 -10.41 -4.67 -16.37
C ASN A 187 -10.75 -6.16 -16.20
N CYS A 188 -10.21 -7.04 -17.03
CA CYS A 188 -10.40 -8.49 -16.92
C CYS A 188 -9.81 -9.02 -15.60
N LEU A 189 -8.57 -8.64 -15.27
CA LEU A 189 -7.92 -9.01 -14.01
C LEU A 189 -8.69 -8.52 -12.79
N VAL A 190 -9.11 -7.25 -12.81
CA VAL A 190 -9.89 -6.67 -11.71
C VAL A 190 -11.23 -7.41 -11.54
N LYS A 191 -11.93 -7.74 -12.63
CA LYS A 191 -13.18 -8.52 -12.55
C LYS A 191 -12.97 -9.92 -11.95
N GLY A 192 -11.84 -10.57 -12.22
CA GLY A 192 -11.53 -11.90 -11.70
C GLY A 192 -11.02 -11.90 -10.25
N LEU A 193 -10.29 -10.85 -9.83
CA LEU A 193 -9.63 -10.79 -8.51
C LEU A 193 -10.39 -9.98 -7.46
N LEU A 194 -11.29 -9.10 -7.87
CA LEU A 194 -11.93 -8.13 -7.00
C LEU A 194 -13.45 -8.33 -6.97
N LEU A 195 -13.97 -8.61 -5.77
CA LEU A 195 -15.39 -8.54 -5.49
C LEU A 195 -15.73 -7.16 -4.90
N ARG A 196 -16.59 -6.41 -5.58
CA ARG A 196 -17.13 -5.13 -5.10
C ARG A 196 -18.64 -5.16 -5.08
N ARG A 197 -19.21 -4.80 -3.93
CA ARG A 197 -20.63 -4.48 -3.80
C ARG A 197 -20.79 -3.02 -3.42
N THR A 198 -21.84 -2.37 -3.91
CA THR A 198 -22.17 -0.99 -3.54
C THR A 198 -23.42 -0.96 -2.68
N LYS A 199 -23.57 0.09 -1.86
CA LYS A 199 -24.75 0.28 -0.98
C LYS A 199 -26.06 0.34 -1.77
N ASN A 200 -25.99 0.80 -3.02
CA ASN A 200 -27.14 0.97 -3.91
C ASN A 200 -27.42 -0.29 -4.75
N GLN A 201 -26.66 -1.38 -4.55
CA GLN A 201 -26.83 -2.59 -5.33
C GLN A 201 -28.07 -3.36 -4.85
N ILE A 202 -28.82 -3.90 -5.81
CA ILE A 202 -29.98 -4.75 -5.57
C ILE A 202 -29.49 -6.21 -5.58
N CYS A 203 -30.00 -7.01 -4.65
CA CYS A 203 -29.77 -8.45 -4.65
C CYS A 203 -30.63 -9.10 -5.75
N GLU A 204 -29.99 -9.78 -6.70
CA GLU A 204 -30.67 -10.43 -7.83
C GLU A 204 -31.64 -11.54 -7.41
N VAL A 205 -31.40 -12.18 -6.26
CA VAL A 205 -32.25 -13.27 -5.74
C VAL A 205 -33.50 -12.73 -5.04
N THR A 206 -33.36 -11.63 -4.29
CA THR A 206 -34.45 -11.13 -3.43
C THR A 206 -35.13 -9.88 -3.98
N ASN A 207 -34.59 -9.27 -5.05
CA ASN A 207 -35.02 -8.00 -5.63
C ASN A 207 -35.10 -6.84 -4.61
N LYS A 208 -34.33 -6.93 -3.52
CA LYS A 208 -34.24 -5.90 -2.47
C LYS A 208 -32.84 -5.28 -2.42
N PRO A 209 -32.71 -4.02 -1.96
CA PRO A 209 -31.40 -3.43 -1.69
C PRO A 209 -30.57 -4.34 -0.79
N ILE A 210 -29.28 -4.51 -1.10
CA ILE A 210 -28.38 -5.31 -0.26
C ILE A 210 -28.29 -4.71 1.15
N VAL A 211 -28.38 -3.37 1.25
CA VAL A 211 -28.41 -2.66 2.52
C VAL A 211 -29.53 -1.62 2.45
N ASP A 212 -30.47 -1.71 3.39
CA ASP A 212 -31.48 -0.68 3.58
C ASP A 212 -30.88 0.45 4.43
N LEU A 213 -30.54 1.55 3.79
CA LEU A 213 -29.92 2.71 4.43
C LEU A 213 -30.87 3.90 4.37
N LYS A 214 -30.96 4.61 5.49
CA LYS A 214 -31.61 5.92 5.53
C LYS A 214 -30.92 6.89 4.55
N PRO A 215 -31.66 7.83 3.94
CA PRO A 215 -31.07 8.85 3.07
C PRO A 215 -29.96 9.62 3.78
N ARG A 216 -28.88 9.89 3.05
CA ARG A 216 -27.79 10.73 3.56
C ARG A 216 -28.23 12.18 3.54
N LEU A 217 -28.24 12.81 4.71
CA LEU A 217 -28.49 14.25 4.86
C LEU A 217 -27.16 15.00 4.82
N TYR A 218 -27.14 16.15 4.15
CA TYR A 218 -26.01 17.06 4.13
C TYR A 218 -26.51 18.45 4.48
N GLU A 219 -25.76 19.15 5.31
CA GLU A 219 -25.99 20.55 5.67
C GLU A 219 -24.69 21.30 5.35
N LEU A 220 -24.78 22.27 4.43
CA LEU A 220 -23.67 23.17 4.14
C LEU A 220 -23.72 24.31 5.15
N ILE A 221 -22.71 24.37 6.02
CA ILE A 221 -22.56 25.46 6.98
C ILE A 221 -21.48 26.38 6.43
N GLU A 222 -21.91 27.50 5.86
CA GLU A 222 -20.99 28.55 5.42
C GLU A 222 -20.59 29.39 6.64
N LEU A 223 -19.28 29.56 6.82
CA LEU A 223 -18.71 30.34 7.91
C LEU A 223 -18.14 31.63 7.34
N THR A 224 -18.43 32.76 7.97
CA THR A 224 -17.78 34.03 7.69
C THR A 224 -16.51 34.14 8.52
N LEU A 225 -15.39 34.46 7.87
CA LEU A 225 -14.14 34.73 8.58
C LEU A 225 -14.32 35.92 9.53
N GLN A 226 -13.75 35.83 10.72
CA GLN A 226 -13.72 36.97 11.65
C GLN A 226 -12.63 37.96 11.24
N GLU A 227 -12.73 39.22 11.67
CA GLU A 227 -11.76 40.30 11.38
C GLU A 227 -10.26 39.89 11.42
N PRO A 228 -9.74 39.21 12.45
CA PRO A 228 -8.33 38.81 12.47
C PRO A 228 -8.01 37.71 11.44
N GLU A 229 -8.94 36.79 11.17
CA GLU A 229 -8.78 35.70 10.21
C GLU A 229 -8.88 36.22 8.78
N ASP A 230 -9.84 37.09 8.50
CA ASP A 230 -10.02 37.73 7.20
C ASP A 230 -8.78 38.56 6.86
N ARG A 231 -8.23 39.35 7.79
CA ARG A 231 -6.99 40.09 7.55
C ARG A 231 -5.83 39.19 7.15
N CYS A 232 -5.65 38.05 7.84
CA CYS A 232 -4.61 37.08 7.51
C CYS A 232 -4.85 36.46 6.12
N TYR A 233 -6.11 36.11 5.84
CA TYR A 233 -6.53 35.58 4.55
C TYR A 233 -6.26 36.59 3.41
N GLN A 234 -6.64 37.85 3.57
CA GLN A 234 -6.44 38.89 2.56
C GLN A 234 -4.96 39.10 2.24
N VAL A 235 -4.07 39.09 3.24
CA VAL A 235 -2.61 39.19 3.02
C VAL A 235 -2.10 38.03 2.15
N MET A 236 -2.52 36.79 2.45
CA MET A 236 -2.17 35.62 1.63
C MET A 236 -2.81 35.67 0.24
N PHE A 237 -4.04 36.16 0.15
CA PHE A 237 -4.78 36.30 -1.10
C PHE A 237 -4.11 37.30 -2.03
N ASP A 238 -3.72 38.46 -1.52
CA ASP A 238 -3.02 39.49 -2.29
C ASP A 238 -1.64 39.03 -2.76
N ALA A 239 -0.86 38.39 -1.89
CA ALA A 239 0.43 37.81 -2.26
C ALA A 239 0.27 36.75 -3.36
N SER A 240 -0.72 35.86 -3.22
CA SER A 240 -1.03 34.83 -4.22
C SER A 240 -1.47 35.46 -5.55
N ARG A 241 -2.29 36.51 -5.49
CA ARG A 241 -2.77 37.25 -6.67
C ARG A 241 -1.64 37.95 -7.41
N GLN A 242 -0.70 38.56 -6.69
CA GLN A 242 0.51 39.14 -7.29
C GLN A 242 1.35 38.06 -7.98
N LYS A 243 1.58 36.93 -7.31
CA LYS A 243 2.33 35.82 -7.90
C LYS A 243 1.69 35.28 -9.19
N VAL A 244 0.36 35.14 -9.22
CA VAL A 244 -0.37 34.74 -10.44
C VAL A 244 -0.23 35.79 -11.54
N ARG A 245 -0.29 37.09 -11.22
CA ARG A 245 -0.08 38.16 -12.21
C ARG A 245 1.32 38.12 -12.82
N ASP A 246 2.33 37.85 -12.01
CA ASP A 246 3.71 37.75 -12.50
C ASP A 246 3.89 36.52 -13.39
N LEU A 247 3.30 35.38 -13.01
CA LEU A 247 3.27 34.18 -13.86
C LEU A 247 2.60 34.45 -15.21
N LEU A 248 1.49 35.19 -15.23
CA LEU A 248 0.78 35.51 -16.47
C LEU A 248 1.55 36.47 -17.40
N LYS A 249 2.46 37.29 -16.85
CA LYS A 249 3.33 38.17 -17.65
C LYS A 249 4.47 37.39 -18.30
N ASN A 250 4.96 36.34 -17.65
CA ASN A 250 6.07 35.51 -18.13
C ASN A 250 5.54 34.23 -18.82
N GLN A 251 5.42 34.24 -20.15
CA GLN A 251 4.90 33.09 -20.93
C GLN A 251 5.67 31.77 -20.69
N GLU A 252 6.97 31.85 -20.39
CA GLU A 252 7.80 30.68 -20.08
C GLU A 252 7.44 30.03 -18.73
N ASP A 253 7.01 30.84 -17.74
CA ASP A 253 6.60 30.35 -16.43
C ASP A 253 5.24 29.63 -16.50
N VAL A 254 4.30 30.11 -17.32
CA VAL A 254 2.99 29.46 -17.52
C VAL A 254 3.15 28.03 -18.06
N ALA A 255 4.15 27.79 -18.91
CA ALA A 255 4.49 26.46 -19.43
C ALA A 255 5.15 25.56 -18.36
N ASN A 256 6.01 26.12 -17.50
CA ASN A 256 6.72 25.39 -16.45
C ASN A 256 5.82 24.97 -15.28
N TYR A 257 4.75 25.72 -14.97
CA TYR A 257 3.79 25.38 -13.91
C TYR A 257 2.60 24.52 -14.39
N GLY A 258 2.59 24.08 -15.65
CA GLY A 258 1.60 23.12 -16.16
C GLY A 258 0.20 23.70 -16.44
N PHE A 259 0.07 25.03 -16.58
CA PHE A 259 -1.21 25.69 -16.91
C PHE A 259 -1.53 25.66 -18.41
N LEU A 260 -0.55 25.37 -19.26
CA LEU A 260 -0.74 25.18 -20.70
C LEU A 260 -0.60 23.69 -21.05
N ASP A 261 -1.67 23.11 -21.58
CA ASP A 261 -1.64 21.79 -22.21
C ASP A 261 -0.75 21.87 -23.46
N GLN A 262 0.41 21.19 -23.41
CA GLN A 262 1.41 21.23 -24.48
C GLN A 262 0.91 20.68 -25.83
N ASN A 263 -0.27 20.04 -25.86
CA ASN A 263 -0.88 19.48 -27.07
C ASN A 263 -1.74 20.47 -27.88
N LYS A 264 -1.95 21.71 -27.42
CA LYS A 264 -2.79 22.71 -28.11
C LYS A 264 -2.01 23.69 -29.01
N LYS A 265 -0.90 23.27 -29.63
CA LYS A 265 -0.10 24.16 -30.51
C LYS A 265 -0.79 24.64 -31.80
N ASN A 266 -1.95 24.10 -32.20
CA ASN A 266 -2.55 24.38 -33.52
C ASN A 266 -4.05 24.78 -33.53
N LYS A 267 -4.61 25.32 -32.45
CA LYS A 267 -5.93 25.98 -32.52
C LYS A 267 -5.83 27.42 -32.05
N GLN A 268 -6.44 28.33 -32.81
CA GLN A 268 -6.52 29.76 -32.53
C GLN A 268 -6.70 30.00 -31.02
N VAL A 269 -5.92 30.93 -30.49
CA VAL A 269 -5.88 31.32 -29.08
C VAL A 269 -7.26 31.84 -28.69
N GLU A 270 -8.13 30.92 -28.28
CA GLU A 270 -9.37 31.24 -27.61
C GLU A 270 -8.96 31.86 -26.27
N ARG A 271 -9.38 33.11 -26.05
CA ARG A 271 -9.09 33.84 -24.81
C ARG A 271 -9.43 32.95 -23.62
N VAL A 272 -8.42 32.58 -22.85
CA VAL A 272 -8.59 31.86 -21.57
C VAL A 272 -9.48 32.74 -20.70
N LYS A 273 -10.76 32.37 -20.58
CA LYS A 273 -11.67 33.01 -19.64
C LYS A 273 -11.17 32.69 -18.24
N ASN A 274 -11.00 33.75 -17.46
CA ASN A 274 -10.66 33.68 -16.04
C ASN A 274 -11.65 32.71 -15.34
N PRO A 275 -11.16 31.69 -14.60
CA PRO A 275 -12.04 30.81 -13.82
C PRO A 275 -12.50 31.46 -12.50
N PHE A 276 -12.24 32.75 -12.32
CA PHE A 276 -12.79 33.61 -11.27
C PHE A 276 -13.63 34.72 -11.92
#